data_AF-A0A6G3RTJ5-F1
#
_entry.id   AF-A0A6G3RTJ5-F1
#
_cell.length_a   1.000
_cell.length_b   1.000
_cell.length_c   1.000
_cell.angle_alpha   90.00
_cell.angle_beta   90.00
_cell.angle_gamma   90.00
#
_symmetry.space_group_name_H-M   'P 1'
#
loop_
_entity.id
_entity.type
_entity.pdbx_description
1 polymer ?
#
loop_
_entity_poly.entity_id
_entity_poly.type
_entity_poly.pdbx_seq_one_letter_code
_entity_poly.pdbx_strand_id
1 'polypeptide(L)'
;MTDRVPAPGSPHSHVSVARLLDCAVEGSDGPIGKVDPVSEEVAPDHIVVDTGGTLLSKKVLLPLWVVSHVDEATRTVHVPHTKDHVRDAPRFDRDLRVTDPSYRARIDAHYATQPGG
;
A
#
# COMPACT_ATOMS: atom_id res chain seq x y z
N MET A 1 -44.70 -4.19 -15.81
CA MET A 1 -44.23 -4.15 -17.22
C MET A 1 -43.80 -2.70 -17.47
N THR A 2 -42.64 -2.27 -16.97
CA THR A 2 -41.30 -2.68 -17.40
C THR A 2 -40.40 -3.05 -16.22
N ASP A 3 -39.69 -4.14 -16.43
CA ASP A 3 -38.48 -4.56 -15.74
C ASP A 3 -37.45 -3.42 -15.73
N ARG A 4 -37.00 -3.02 -14.54
CA ARG A 4 -35.72 -2.33 -14.38
C ARG A 4 -34.78 -3.34 -13.75
N VAL A 5 -34.02 -4.03 -14.60
CA VAL A 5 -32.77 -4.69 -14.21
C VAL A 5 -31.98 -3.71 -13.32
N PRO A 6 -31.67 -4.04 -12.05
CA PRO A 6 -30.70 -3.25 -11.30
C PRO A 6 -29.35 -3.36 -12.03
N ALA A 7 -28.76 -2.21 -12.36
CA ALA A 7 -27.41 -2.16 -12.93
C ALA A 7 -26.46 -2.95 -12.00
N PRO A 8 -25.52 -3.74 -12.55
CA PRO A 8 -24.52 -4.42 -11.73
C PRO A 8 -23.82 -3.35 -10.88
N GLY A 9 -23.75 -3.60 -9.57
CA GLY A 9 -23.13 -2.70 -8.60
C GLY A 9 -21.77 -2.22 -9.11
N SER A 10 -21.51 -0.93 -8.98
CA SER A 10 -20.28 -0.30 -9.41
C SER A 10 -19.08 -1.16 -8.97
N PRO A 11 -18.31 -1.72 -9.91
CA PRO A 11 -17.26 -2.66 -9.59
C PRO A 11 -16.05 -1.90 -9.05
N HIS A 12 -15.60 -2.34 -7.88
CA HIS A 12 -14.34 -2.02 -7.22
C HIS A 12 -14.27 -0.59 -6.69
N SER A 13 -14.38 -0.43 -5.37
CA SER A 13 -13.86 0.72 -4.65
C SER A 13 -12.39 0.89 -5.05
N HIS A 14 -12.13 1.77 -6.01
CA HIS A 14 -10.77 2.18 -6.34
C HIS A 14 -10.34 3.04 -5.15
N VAL A 15 -9.81 2.40 -4.11
CA VAL A 15 -9.25 3.07 -2.95
C VAL A 15 -8.13 3.94 -3.49
N SER A 16 -8.42 5.23 -3.64
CA SER A 16 -7.45 6.18 -4.17
C SER A 16 -6.35 6.38 -3.14
N VAL A 17 -5.10 6.46 -3.58
CA VAL A 17 -3.95 6.76 -2.70
C VAL A 17 -4.21 7.98 -1.81
N ALA A 18 -4.87 9.00 -2.36
CA ALA A 18 -5.31 10.20 -1.63
C ALA A 18 -6.13 9.90 -0.35
N ARG A 19 -6.95 8.83 -0.34
CA ARG A 19 -7.75 8.43 0.84
C ARG A 19 -6.93 7.70 1.90
N LEU A 20 -5.81 7.11 1.48
CA LEU A 20 -4.91 6.35 2.34
C LEU A 20 -3.83 7.21 2.97
N LEU A 21 -3.66 8.45 2.53
CA LEU A 21 -2.68 9.37 3.10
C LEU A 21 -2.90 9.57 4.60
N ASP A 22 -1.80 9.60 5.35
CA ASP A 22 -1.81 9.69 6.82
C ASP A 22 -2.58 8.55 7.53
N CYS A 23 -2.96 7.48 6.82
CA CYS A 23 -3.48 6.28 7.47
C CYS A 23 -2.35 5.52 8.16
N ALA A 24 -2.66 4.93 9.32
CA ALA A 24 -1.79 3.97 9.98
C ALA A 24 -1.70 2.70 9.12
N VAL A 25 -0.54 2.06 9.09
CA VAL A 25 -0.34 0.78 8.40
C VAL A 25 -0.07 -0.28 9.44
N GLU A 26 -0.92 -1.30 9.45
CA GLU A 26 -0.81 -2.46 10.31
C GLU A 26 -0.57 -3.71 9.49
N GLY A 27 0.43 -4.49 9.89
CA GLY A 27 0.67 -5.82 9.35
C GLY A 27 -0.03 -6.87 10.21
N SER A 28 0.09 -8.13 9.77
CA SER A 28 -0.43 -9.28 10.51
C SER A 28 0.20 -9.45 11.91
N ASP A 29 1.39 -8.88 12.14
CA ASP A 29 2.14 -8.93 13.41
C ASP A 29 1.98 -7.64 14.25
N GLY A 30 1.22 -6.65 13.75
CA GLY A 30 0.98 -5.37 14.43
C GLY A 30 1.42 -4.14 13.64
N PRO A 31 1.55 -2.97 14.30
CA PRO A 31 1.75 -1.70 13.61
C PRO A 31 3.11 -1.63 12.92
N ILE A 32 3.08 -1.24 11.64
CA ILE A 32 4.26 -1.08 10.79
C ILE A 32 4.69 0.38 10.76
N GLY A 33 3.73 1.29 10.60
CA GLY A 33 4.04 2.70 10.33
C GLY A 33 2.84 3.48 9.82
N LYS A 34 3.08 4.46 8.93
CA LYS A 34 2.03 5.29 8.33
C LYS A 34 2.26 5.55 6.86
N VAL A 35 1.19 5.83 6.12
CA VAL A 35 1.28 6.23 4.71
C VAL A 35 1.79 7.66 4.62
N ASP A 36 2.86 7.86 3.84
CA ASP A 36 3.48 9.15 3.60
C ASP A 36 2.76 9.90 2.47
N PRO A 37 2.55 11.23 2.58
CA PRO A 37 1.88 12.03 1.54
C PRO A 37 2.60 11.99 0.18
N VAL A 38 3.89 11.66 0.15
CA VAL A 38 4.64 11.48 -1.11
C VAL A 38 4.04 10.37 -1.99
N SER A 39 3.19 9.49 -1.44
CA SER A 39 2.47 8.44 -2.18
C SER A 39 1.69 9.01 -3.37
N GLU A 40 1.09 10.20 -3.23
CA GLU A 40 0.38 10.85 -4.35
C GLU A 40 1.30 11.24 -5.50
N GLU A 41 2.57 11.50 -5.23
CA GLU A 41 3.57 11.86 -6.24
C GLU A 41 4.13 10.63 -6.98
N VAL A 42 3.91 9.41 -6.46
CA VAL A 42 4.45 8.17 -7.04
C VAL A 42 3.53 7.61 -8.12
N ALA A 43 2.49 6.89 -7.72
CA ALA A 43 1.60 6.16 -8.62
C ALA A 43 0.28 5.90 -7.92
N PRO A 44 -0.85 5.91 -8.65
CA PRO A 44 -2.14 5.58 -8.05
C PRO A 44 -2.22 4.11 -7.57
N ASP A 45 -1.35 3.23 -8.04
CA ASP A 45 -1.31 1.81 -7.63
C ASP A 45 -0.28 1.52 -6.53
N HIS A 46 0.45 2.52 -6.02
CA HIS A 46 1.51 2.33 -5.02
C HIS A 46 1.44 3.38 -3.92
N ILE A 47 1.67 2.96 -2.68
CA ILE A 47 1.77 3.83 -1.52
C ILE A 47 3.18 3.77 -0.93
N VAL A 48 3.64 4.89 -0.40
CA VAL A 48 4.87 4.97 0.37
C VAL A 48 4.49 4.85 1.84
N VAL A 49 5.01 3.82 2.50
CA VAL A 49 4.82 3.61 3.93
C VAL A 49 6.09 4.00 4.64
N ASP A 50 5.99 4.94 5.57
CA ASP A 50 7.04 5.24 6.53
C ASP A 50 6.94 4.23 7.67
N THR A 51 7.86 3.27 7.73
CA THR A 51 7.89 2.24 8.78
C THR A 51 8.53 2.78 10.09
N GLY A 52 8.32 4.07 10.38
CA GLY A 52 8.96 4.77 11.48
C GLY A 52 8.55 4.26 12.86
N GLY A 53 9.52 4.20 13.78
CA GLY A 53 9.30 3.73 15.17
C GLY A 53 10.55 3.23 15.91
N THR A 54 11.67 3.05 15.22
CA THR A 54 13.00 2.75 15.79
C THR A 54 14.09 3.50 15.02
N LEU A 55 15.34 3.55 15.51
CA LEU A 55 16.46 4.31 14.91
C LEU A 55 16.76 3.99 13.42
N LEU A 56 16.19 2.89 12.88
CA LEU A 56 16.20 2.53 11.46
C LEU A 56 14.84 2.81 10.78
N SER A 57 14.35 4.04 10.87
CA SER A 57 13.16 4.47 10.16
C SER A 57 13.48 4.57 8.65
N LYS A 58 12.74 3.86 7.81
CA LYS A 58 12.87 3.91 6.35
C LYS A 58 11.49 3.98 5.70
N LYS A 59 11.44 4.62 4.55
CA LYS A 59 10.29 4.62 3.67
C LYS A 59 10.38 3.43 2.75
N VAL A 60 9.27 2.75 2.52
CA VAL A 60 9.19 1.61 1.60
C VAL A 60 8.02 1.83 0.64
N LEU A 61 8.16 1.34 -0.59
CA LEU A 61 7.08 1.38 -1.55
C LEU A 61 6.27 0.09 -1.40
N LEU A 62 4.95 0.22 -1.24
CA LEU A 62 4.03 -0.89 -1.04
C LEU A 62 2.91 -0.78 -2.09
N PRO A 63 2.69 -1.81 -2.91
CA PRO A 63 1.69 -1.74 -3.96
C PRO A 63 0.29 -1.99 -3.39
N LEU A 64 -0.72 -1.29 -3.90
CA LEU A 64 -2.09 -1.29 -3.33
C LEU A 64 -2.74 -2.67 -3.30
N TRP A 65 -2.38 -3.57 -4.22
CA TRP A 65 -2.94 -4.92 -4.28
C TRP A 65 -2.52 -5.81 -3.09
N VAL A 66 -1.48 -5.44 -2.35
CA VAL A 66 -1.07 -6.11 -1.10
C VAL A 66 -1.95 -5.69 0.08
N VAL A 67 -2.70 -4.58 -0.04
CA VAL A 67 -3.63 -4.14 0.99
C VAL A 67 -4.79 -5.13 1.10
N SER A 68 -4.95 -5.72 2.29
CA SER A 68 -6.02 -6.69 2.56
C SER A 68 -7.32 -5.99 2.94
N HIS A 69 -7.23 -4.97 3.80
CA HIS A 69 -8.39 -4.24 4.29
C HIS A 69 -8.02 -2.79 4.63
N VAL A 70 -8.97 -1.87 4.46
CA VAL A 70 -8.81 -0.46 4.85
C VAL A 70 -9.96 -0.11 5.77
N ASP A 71 -9.63 0.23 7.01
CA ASP A 71 -10.56 0.73 7.99
C ASP A 71 -10.64 2.26 7.88
N GLU A 72 -11.67 2.76 7.18
CA GLU A 72 -11.88 4.21 7.03
C GLU A 72 -12.30 4.90 8.34
N ALA A 73 -12.85 4.15 9.30
CA ALA A 73 -13.31 4.68 10.59
C ALA A 73 -12.13 5.09 11.49
N THR A 74 -11.10 4.25 11.53
CA THR A 74 -9.87 4.48 12.30
C THR A 74 -8.72 5.03 11.46
N ARG A 75 -8.88 5.11 10.13
CA ARG A 75 -7.82 5.44 9.15
C ARG A 75 -6.65 4.49 9.27
N THR A 76 -6.94 3.19 9.14
CA THR A 76 -5.95 2.11 9.27
C THR A 76 -5.95 1.18 8.07
N VAL A 77 -4.79 0.92 7.50
CA VAL A 77 -4.56 0.03 6.36
C VAL A 77 -3.98 -1.27 6.90
N HIS A 78 -4.69 -2.38 6.71
CA HIS A 78 -4.24 -3.71 7.07
C HIS A 78 -3.62 -4.41 5.88
N VAL A 79 -2.40 -4.90 6.05
CA VAL A 79 -1.68 -5.74 5.08
C VAL A 79 -1.49 -7.14 5.66
N PRO A 80 -1.54 -8.20 4.84
CA PRO A 80 -1.35 -9.57 5.31
C PRO A 80 0.12 -9.89 5.60
N HIS A 81 1.03 -8.96 5.30
CA HIS A 81 2.47 -9.12 5.48
C HIS A 81 2.91 -8.68 6.88
N THR A 82 4.01 -9.25 7.39
CA THR A 82 4.58 -8.84 8.67
C THR A 82 5.33 -7.53 8.53
N LYS A 83 5.49 -6.80 9.63
CA LYS A 83 6.31 -5.58 9.67
C LYS A 83 7.74 -5.83 9.22
N ASP A 84 8.28 -7.01 9.50
CA ASP A 84 9.65 -7.38 9.13
C ASP A 84 9.77 -7.57 7.61
N HIS A 85 8.81 -8.27 6.99
CA HIS A 85 8.76 -8.44 5.54
C HIS A 85 8.66 -7.08 4.82
N VAL A 86 7.78 -6.20 5.30
CA VAL A 86 7.63 -4.85 4.75
C VAL A 86 8.90 -4.01 4.98
N ARG A 87 9.67 -4.31 6.03
CA ARG A 87 10.99 -3.71 6.27
C ARG A 87 12.11 -4.40 5.49
N ASP A 88 11.95 -5.60 4.97
CA ASP A 88 12.94 -6.19 4.07
C ASP A 88 12.83 -5.59 2.66
N ALA A 89 11.65 -5.04 2.33
CA ALA A 89 11.40 -4.40 1.06
C ALA A 89 12.42 -3.29 0.73
N PRO A 90 12.75 -3.10 -0.57
CA PRO A 90 13.68 -2.07 -1.00
C PRO A 90 13.25 -0.70 -0.48
N ARG A 91 14.21 0.04 0.08
CA ARG A 91 13.98 1.40 0.57
C ARG A 91 13.48 2.27 -0.59
N PHE A 92 12.37 2.97 -0.35
CA PHE A 92 11.89 4.04 -1.20
C PHE A 92 12.86 5.21 -1.14
N ASP A 93 13.33 5.62 -2.31
CA ASP A 93 14.28 6.71 -2.45
C ASP A 93 13.68 7.75 -3.40
N ARG A 94 13.22 8.86 -2.82
CA ARG A 94 12.50 9.94 -3.52
C ARG A 94 13.38 10.61 -4.58
N ASP A 95 14.69 10.68 -4.32
CA ASP A 95 15.68 11.31 -5.19
C ASP A 95 16.01 10.43 -6.40
N LEU A 96 16.02 9.11 -6.20
CA LEU A 96 16.42 8.20 -7.26
C LEU A 96 15.30 7.97 -8.28
N ARG A 97 14.10 7.52 -7.91
CA ARG A 97 13.24 6.81 -8.89
C ARG A 97 11.74 6.71 -8.53
N VAL A 98 11.09 7.84 -8.29
CA VAL A 98 9.61 7.86 -8.14
C VAL A 98 8.90 7.50 -9.46
N THR A 99 9.48 7.89 -10.60
CA THR A 99 8.90 7.74 -11.94
C THR A 99 9.47 6.58 -12.75
N ASP A 100 10.47 5.85 -12.24
CA ASP A 100 11.10 4.77 -13.00
C ASP A 100 10.23 3.50 -12.99
N PRO A 101 9.70 3.05 -14.14
CA PRO A 101 8.87 1.86 -14.20
C PRO A 101 9.65 0.58 -13.84
N SER A 102 10.97 0.54 -14.07
CA SER A 102 11.81 -0.61 -13.76
C SER A 102 11.96 -0.83 -12.25
N TYR A 103 12.06 0.26 -11.47
CA TYR A 103 12.05 0.19 -10.01
C TYR A 103 10.71 -0.34 -9.48
N ARG A 104 9.58 0.16 -10.01
CA ARG A 104 8.24 -0.32 -9.64
C ARG A 104 8.07 -1.80 -9.93
N ALA A 105 8.50 -2.27 -11.10
CA ALA A 105 8.43 -3.69 -11.46
C ALA A 105 9.24 -4.58 -10.50
N ARG A 106 10.37 -4.10 -9.96
CA ARG A 106 11.14 -4.83 -8.95
C ARG A 106 10.42 -4.91 -7.60
N ILE A 107 9.74 -3.83 -7.22
CA ILE A 107 8.90 -3.81 -6.01
C ILE A 107 7.74 -4.77 -6.17
N ASP A 108 7.02 -4.69 -7.29
CA ASP A 108 5.91 -5.59 -7.61
C ASP A 108 6.37 -7.05 -7.59
N ALA A 109 7.52 -7.37 -8.20
CA ALA A 109 8.11 -8.70 -8.16
C ALA A 109 8.46 -9.17 -6.73
N HIS A 110 8.99 -8.29 -5.87
CA HIS A 110 9.32 -8.62 -4.48
C HIS A 110 8.07 -8.99 -3.67
N TYR A 111 6.98 -8.24 -3.83
CA TYR A 111 5.68 -8.54 -3.20
C TYR A 111 4.91 -9.67 -3.90
N ALA A 112 5.18 -9.94 -5.18
CA ALA A 112 4.61 -11.07 -5.93
C ALA A 112 5.28 -12.41 -5.62
N THR A 113 6.51 -12.41 -5.10
CA THR A 113 7.07 -13.57 -4.41
C THR A 113 6.36 -13.77 -3.07
N GLN A 114 5.18 -14.38 -3.14
CA GLN A 114 4.47 -14.92 -1.99
C GLN A 114 5.44 -15.83 -1.21
N PRO A 115 5.76 -15.58 0.08
CA PRO A 115 6.24 -16.66 0.93
C PRO A 115 5.09 -17.67 0.96
N GLY A 116 5.33 -18.84 0.38
CA GLY A 116 4.33 -19.89 0.20
C GLY A 116 3.55 -20.16 1.49
N GLY A 117 2.27 -20.48 1.30
CA GLY A 117 1.46 -21.09 2.35
C GLY A 117 1.91 -22.51 2.69
#